data_AF-A0A1E4AZA9-F1
#
_entry.id   AF-A0A1E4AZA9-F1
#
_cell.length_a   1.000
_cell.length_b   1.000
_cell.length_c   1.000
_cell.angle_alpha   90.00
_cell.angle_beta   90.00
_cell.angle_gamma   90.00
#
_symmetry.space_group_name_H-M   'P 1'
#
loop_
_entity.id
_entity.type
_entity.pdbx_description
1 polymer ?
#
loop_
_entity_poly.entity_id
_entity_poly.type
_entity_poly.pdbx_seq_one_letter_code
_entity_poly.pdbx_strand_id
1 'polypeptide(L)'
;MCVSFVDVFVQKGFKVKGRAAVVRPGDAEYAPWAAPLEEMTGGRFPIRSVIVVEVSGVAPIVAPSYRLYPEETTEASQVEAAMRRYGVMGRGGS
;
A
#
# COMPACT_ATOMS: atom_id res chain seq x y z
N MET A 1 3.60 -2.31 15.67
CA MET A 1 2.47 -2.28 14.71
C MET A 1 2.93 -2.77 13.34
N CYS A 2 2.02 -2.95 12.37
CA CYS A 2 2.38 -3.23 10.98
C CYS A 2 1.51 -2.46 9.99
N VAL A 3 2.11 -2.07 8.87
CA VAL A 3 1.43 -1.50 7.71
C VAL A 3 1.60 -2.47 6.56
N SER A 4 0.52 -2.74 5.84
CA SER A 4 0.54 -3.58 4.66
C SER A 4 0.04 -2.81 3.46
N PHE A 5 0.75 -2.93 2.36
CA PHE A 5 0.31 -2.47 1.06
C PHE A 5 0.28 -3.69 0.15
N VAL A 6 -0.85 -3.85 -0.53
CA VAL A 6 -1.17 -5.03 -1.33
C VAL A 6 -1.71 -4.55 -2.66
N ASP A 7 -1.14 -5.05 -3.74
CA ASP A 7 -1.81 -5.05 -5.02
C ASP A 7 -2.90 -6.11 -4.96
N VAL A 8 -4.15 -5.67 -4.88
CA VAL A 8 -5.31 -6.54 -4.72
C VAL A 8 -5.65 -7.35 -5.98
N PHE A 9 -5.11 -6.97 -7.14
CA PHE A 9 -5.32 -7.67 -8.40
C PHE A 9 -4.26 -8.74 -8.61
N VAL A 10 -2.99 -8.43 -8.36
CA VAL A 10 -1.89 -9.40 -8.41
C VAL A 10 -1.87 -10.29 -7.15
N GLN A 11 -2.52 -9.87 -6.07
CA GLN A 11 -2.57 -10.53 -4.77
C GLN A 11 -1.17 -10.75 -4.16
N LYS A 12 -0.33 -9.73 -4.30
CA LYS A 12 1.00 -9.64 -3.73
C LYS A 12 1.18 -8.29 -3.04
N GLY A 13 2.18 -8.19 -2.18
CA GLY A 13 2.50 -6.94 -1.51
C GLY A 13 3.58 -7.12 -0.46
N PHE A 14 3.62 -6.20 0.49
CA PHE A 14 4.55 -6.28 1.60
C PHE A 14 3.87 -5.90 2.92
N LYS A 15 4.37 -6.52 3.98
CA LYS A 15 4.09 -6.14 5.36
C LYS A 15 5.34 -5.49 5.93
N VAL A 16 5.20 -4.24 6.35
CA VAL A 16 6.20 -3.49 7.09
C VAL A 16 5.84 -3.58 8.58
N LYS A 17 6.79 -4.00 9.41
CA LYS A 17 6.66 -4.05 10.87
C LYS A 17 7.56 -2.98 11.49
N GLY A 18 7.05 -2.30 12.50
CA GLY A 18 7.79 -1.22 13.13
C GLY A 18 7.14 -0.64 14.37
N ARG A 19 7.88 0.29 14.97
CA ARG A 19 7.33 1.27 15.91
C ARG A 19 6.80 2.45 15.12
N ALA A 20 5.76 3.10 15.61
CA ALA A 20 5.33 4.35 15.02
C ALA A 20 5.05 5.41 16.05
N ALA A 21 5.24 6.63 15.61
CA ALA A 21 4.85 7.85 16.31
C ALA A 21 3.89 8.64 15.42
N VAL A 22 3.03 9.42 16.08
CA VAL A 22 2.18 10.40 15.42
C VAL A 22 2.77 11.77 15.72
N VAL A 23 3.34 12.40 14.69
CA VAL A 23 3.95 13.73 14.75
C VAL A 23 2.91 14.75 14.32
N ARG A 24 2.72 15.81 15.09
CA ARG A 24 1.68 16.83 14.90
C ARG A 24 2.29 18.21 14.63
N PRO A 25 1.54 19.12 14.00
CA PRO A 25 1.92 20.52 13.96
C PRO A 25 2.24 21.04 15.37
N GLY A 26 3.44 21.59 15.55
CA GLY A 26 3.97 22.03 16.85
C GLY A 26 5.08 21.13 17.41
N ASP A 27 5.17 19.87 16.97
CA ASP A 27 6.30 19.01 17.30
C ASP A 27 7.55 19.46 16.53
N ALA A 28 8.72 19.44 17.19
CA ALA A 28 9.98 19.93 16.63
C ALA A 28 10.38 19.21 15.31
N GLU A 29 9.96 17.96 15.16
CA GLU A 29 10.26 17.09 14.03
C GLU A 29 9.18 17.12 12.92
N TYR A 30 8.12 17.92 13.08
CA TYR A 30 6.97 17.91 12.15
C TYR A 30 7.34 18.31 10.72
N ALA A 31 8.03 19.44 10.56
CA ALA A 31 8.25 20.04 9.24
C ALA A 31 9.00 19.11 8.26
N PRO A 32 10.10 18.44 8.65
CA PRO A 32 10.76 17.45 7.77
C PRO A 32 9.84 16.32 7.31
N TRP A 33 8.93 15.85 8.18
CA TRP A 33 8.02 14.75 7.85
C TRP A 33 6.82 15.20 7.01
N ALA A 34 6.34 16.43 7.20
CA ALA A 34 5.19 16.97 6.48
C ALA A 34 5.53 17.44 5.05
N ALA A 35 6.72 18.01 4.84
CA ALA A 35 7.15 18.59 3.57
C ALA A 35 6.88 17.71 2.32
N PRO A 36 7.27 16.42 2.27
CA PRO A 36 6.99 15.59 1.10
C PRO A 36 5.49 15.37 0.86
N LEU A 37 4.69 15.31 1.93
CA LEU A 37 3.24 15.16 1.81
C LEU A 37 2.56 16.45 1.32
N GLU A 38 3.08 17.60 1.75
CA GLU A 38 2.62 18.91 1.28
C GLU A 38 2.93 19.11 -0.21
N GLU A 39 4.12 18.70 -0.67
CA GLU A 39 4.48 18.69 -2.08
C GLU A 39 3.54 17.79 -2.89
N MET A 40 3.33 16.54 -2.45
CA MET A 40 2.42 15.59 -3.11
C MET A 40 0.98 16.11 -3.24
N THR A 41 0.51 16.85 -2.24
CA THR A 41 -0.86 17.39 -2.21
C THR A 41 -0.99 18.74 -2.91
N GLY A 42 0.13 19.41 -3.20
CA GLY A 42 0.17 20.81 -3.62
C GLY A 42 -0.45 21.74 -2.58
N GLY A 43 -0.34 21.39 -1.29
CA GLY A 43 -0.94 22.14 -0.18
C GLY A 43 -2.48 22.13 -0.14
N ARG A 44 -3.16 21.40 -1.01
CA ARG A 44 -4.64 21.38 -1.10
C ARG A 44 -5.32 20.61 0.01
N PHE A 45 -4.58 19.80 0.75
CA PHE A 45 -5.08 18.96 1.82
C PHE A 45 -4.31 19.28 3.09
N PRO A 46 -4.96 19.83 4.14
CA PRO A 46 -4.27 20.15 5.39
C PRO A 46 -3.82 18.86 6.07
N ILE A 47 -2.50 18.73 6.26
CA ILE A 47 -1.91 17.60 6.98
C ILE A 47 -2.12 17.82 8.47
N ARG A 48 -2.96 16.98 9.11
CA ARG A 48 -3.26 17.08 10.55
C ARG A 48 -2.19 16.47 11.43
N SER A 49 -1.50 15.46 10.90
CA SER A 49 -0.43 14.72 11.57
C SER A 49 0.26 13.80 10.57
N VAL A 50 1.51 13.45 10.85
CA VAL A 50 2.27 12.46 10.09
C VAL A 50 2.48 11.21 10.93
N ILE A 51 2.22 10.04 10.35
CA ILE A 51 2.56 8.76 10.98
C ILE A 51 3.98 8.39 10.53
N VAL A 52 4.93 8.46 11.45
CA VAL A 52 6.33 8.10 11.19
C VAL A 52 6.54 6.67 11.66
N VAL A 53 7.01 5.80 10.77
CA VAL A 53 7.25 4.38 11.07
C VAL A 53 8.73 4.09 11.04
N GLU A 54 9.29 3.75 12.20
CA GLU A 54 10.63 3.18 12.29
C GLU A 54 10.54 1.69 11.97
N VAL A 55 11.08 1.32 10.80
CA VAL A 55 10.96 -0.03 10.26
C VAL A 55 11.94 -0.98 10.97
N SER A 56 11.38 -2.05 11.53
CA SER A 56 12.13 -3.14 12.17
C SER A 56 12.13 -4.44 11.35
N GLY A 57 11.30 -4.51 10.31
CA GLY A 57 11.28 -5.66 9.42
C GLY A 57 10.29 -5.52 8.28
N VAL A 58 10.58 -6.20 7.18
CA VAL A 58 9.73 -6.25 5.99
C VAL A 58 9.56 -7.72 5.59
N ALA A 59 8.33 -8.11 5.28
CA ALA A 59 8.03 -9.46 4.80
C ALA A 59 7.14 -9.39 3.55
N PRO A 60 7.38 -10.23 2.53
CA PRO A 60 6.51 -10.30 1.36
C PRO A 60 5.15 -10.88 1.74
N ILE A 61 4.10 -10.35 1.13
CA ILE A 61 2.75 -10.92 1.10
C ILE A 61 2.59 -11.53 -0.28
N VAL A 62 2.27 -12.82 -0.34
CA VAL A 62 2.02 -13.55 -1.59
C VAL A 62 0.84 -14.47 -1.34
N ALA A 63 -0.18 -14.43 -2.20
CA ALA A 63 -1.34 -15.30 -2.08
C ALA A 63 -0.93 -16.79 -2.11
N PRO A 64 -1.64 -17.68 -1.38
CA PRO A 64 -1.33 -19.10 -1.34
C PRO A 64 -1.32 -19.78 -2.71
N SER A 65 -2.15 -19.32 -3.65
CA SER A 65 -2.26 -19.86 -5.01
C SER A 65 -0.90 -19.94 -5.73
N TYR A 66 -0.04 -18.95 -5.56
CA TYR A 66 1.32 -18.95 -6.14
C TYR A 66 2.20 -20.11 -5.66
N ARG A 67 1.90 -20.70 -4.50
CA ARG A 67 2.66 -21.83 -3.94
C ARG A 67 1.93 -23.16 -4.13
N LEU A 68 0.61 -23.13 -4.03
CA LEU A 68 -0.24 -24.32 -4.11
C LEU A 68 -0.51 -24.76 -5.56
N TYR A 69 -0.58 -23.80 -6.49
CA TYR A 69 -0.86 -24.03 -7.91
C TYR A 69 0.11 -23.23 -8.80
N PRO A 70 1.43 -23.46 -8.69
CA PRO A 70 2.44 -22.63 -9.36
C PRO A 70 2.39 -22.71 -10.89
N GLU A 71 1.94 -23.84 -11.46
CA GLU A 71 1.80 -24.03 -12.92
C GLU A 71 0.59 -23.27 -13.51
N GLU A 72 -0.42 -22.99 -12.69
CA GLU A 72 -1.66 -22.33 -13.09
C GLU A 72 -1.69 -20.84 -12.69
N THR A 73 -0.94 -20.47 -11.65
CA THR A 73 -1.01 -19.15 -11.03
C THR A 73 0.02 -18.20 -11.63
N THR A 74 -0.43 -17.33 -12.52
CA THR A 74 0.34 -16.17 -13.03
C THR A 74 -0.26 -14.86 -12.55
N GLU A 75 0.51 -13.77 -12.56
CA GLU A 75 -0.04 -12.43 -12.23
C GLU A 75 -1.19 -12.04 -13.16
N ALA A 76 -1.08 -12.31 -14.46
CA ALA A 76 -2.15 -12.08 -15.42
C ALA A 76 -3.44 -12.82 -15.03
N SER A 77 -3.35 -14.10 -14.69
CA SER A 77 -4.51 -14.90 -14.27
C SER A 77 -5.16 -14.36 -12.98
N GLN A 78 -4.35 -13.88 -12.02
CA GLN A 78 -4.85 -13.31 -10.78
C GLN A 78 -5.55 -11.97 -11.03
N VAL A 79 -4.97 -11.12 -11.88
CA VAL A 79 -5.57 -9.85 -12.28
C VAL A 79 -6.91 -10.11 -12.96
N GLU A 80 -6.98 -10.97 -13.97
CA GLU A 80 -8.23 -11.30 -14.64
C GLU A 80 -9.30 -11.85 -13.68
N ALA A 81 -8.91 -12.79 -12.80
CA ALA A 81 -9.81 -13.35 -11.81
C ALA A 81 -10.30 -12.29 -10.83
N ALA A 82 -9.42 -11.39 -10.36
CA ALA A 82 -9.76 -10.30 -9.46
C ALA A 82 -10.68 -9.26 -10.13
N MET A 83 -10.41 -8.88 -11.38
CA MET A 83 -11.27 -7.96 -12.16
C MET A 83 -12.68 -8.54 -12.31
N ARG A 84 -12.80 -9.83 -12.67
CA ARG A 84 -14.10 -10.53 -12.70
C ARG A 84 -14.76 -10.58 -11.32
N ARG A 85 -14.00 -10.92 -10.27
CA ARG A 85 -14.49 -11.04 -8.88
C ARG A 85 -15.01 -9.72 -8.33
N TYR A 86 -14.30 -8.63 -8.59
CA TYR A 86 -14.59 -7.29 -8.08
C TYR A 86 -15.52 -6.48 -9.01
N GLY A 87 -15.90 -7.03 -10.17
CA GLY A 87 -16.76 -6.34 -11.13
C GLY A 87 -16.09 -5.13 -11.78
N VAL A 88 -14.76 -5.09 -11.83
CA VAL A 88 -14.02 -3.99 -12.45
C VAL A 88 -14.07 -4.19 -13.96
N MET A 89 -14.85 -3.37 -14.65
CA MET A 89 -14.86 -3.30 -16.10
C MET A 89 -13.67 -2.46 -16.55
N GLY A 90 -12.82 -3.00 -17.42
CA GLY A 90 -11.85 -2.16 -18.14
C GLY A 90 -12.60 -1.06 -18.89
N ARG A 91 -12.06 0.16 -18.95
CA ARG A 91 -12.61 1.22 -19.83
C ARG A 91 -12.33 0.80 -21.28
N GLY A 92 -13.17 -0.08 -21.80
CA GLY A 92 -13.11 -0.63 -23.15
C GLY A 92 -14.50 -1.10 -23.54
N GLY A 93 -15.32 -0.15 -23.96
CA GLY A 93 -16.72 -0.39 -24.30
C GLY A 93 -17.45 0.86 -24.82
N SER A 94 -16.85 1.55 -25.80
CA SER A 94 -17.46 2.26 -26.95
C SER A 94 -16.43 3.17 -27.59
#